data_AF-A0A2E5JFG6-F1
#
_entry.id   AF-A0A2E5JFG6-F1
#
_cell.length_a   1.000
_cell.length_b   1.000
_cell.length_c   1.000
_cell.angle_alpha   90.00
_cell.angle_beta   90.00
_cell.angle_gamma   90.00
#
_symmetry.space_group_name_H-M   'P 1'
#
loop_
_entity.id
_entity.type
_entity.pdbx_description
1 polymer ?
#
loop_
_entity_poly.entity_id
_entity_poly.type
_entity_poly.pdbx_seq_one_letter_code
_entity_poly.pdbx_strand_id
1 'polypeptide(L)'
;MRMMFLILSLLLSQVSLAQIDISTEREKREREKAAKDDGVPDDFLKGTGIRLSPRYFKGEVLVYDCRDRHFVCTSMESATECREERDRFLAKDRFELPCAPIKRFNNHETCAEEQYKRVHDIPDKRWCYNEKKLRF
;
A
#
# COMPACT_ATOMS: atom_id res chain seq x y z
N MET A 1 -36.64 68.26 -20.66
CA MET A 1 -35.93 67.41 -19.67
C MET A 1 -36.34 65.94 -19.79
N ARG A 2 -36.08 65.29 -20.94
CA ARG A 2 -36.40 63.85 -21.16
C ARG A 2 -35.25 63.06 -21.80
N MET A 3 -34.18 63.71 -22.26
CA MET A 3 -33.03 63.05 -22.90
C MET A 3 -31.87 62.71 -21.94
N MET A 4 -31.83 63.28 -20.73
CA MET A 4 -30.72 63.04 -19.79
C MET A 4 -30.88 61.76 -18.94
N PHE A 5 -32.09 61.20 -18.86
CA PHE A 5 -32.35 59.98 -18.09
C PHE A 5 -32.15 58.68 -18.88
N LEU A 6 -32.07 58.74 -20.21
CA LEU A 6 -31.91 57.55 -21.06
C LEU A 6 -30.45 57.12 -21.27
N ILE A 7 -29.48 57.98 -20.96
CA ILE A 7 -28.05 57.67 -21.12
C ILE A 7 -27.47 57.02 -19.85
N LEU A 8 -28.05 57.31 -18.68
CA LEU A 8 -27.57 56.77 -17.40
C LEU A 8 -27.99 55.32 -17.15
N SER A 9 -29.08 54.85 -17.78
CA SER A 9 -29.56 53.46 -17.63
C SER A 9 -28.86 52.46 -18.57
N LEU A 10 -28.23 52.92 -19.66
CA LEU A 10 -27.55 52.06 -20.65
C LEU A 10 -26.11 51.69 -20.26
N LEU A 11 -25.49 52.40 -19.31
CA LEU A 11 -24.09 52.16 -18.90
C LEU A 11 -23.95 51.24 -17.68
N LEU A 12 -25.05 50.91 -16.98
CA LEU A 12 -25.01 50.06 -15.77
C LEU A 12 -25.25 48.57 -16.04
N SER A 13 -25.62 48.16 -17.25
CA SER A 13 -25.92 46.74 -17.56
C SER A 13 -24.73 45.94 -18.11
N GLN A 14 -23.57 46.57 -18.34
CA GLN A 14 -22.44 45.92 -19.03
C GLN A 14 -21.40 45.32 -18.08
N VAL A 15 -21.47 45.57 -16.77
CA VAL A 15 -20.42 45.15 -15.83
C VAL A 15 -20.58 43.70 -15.34
N SER A 16 -21.78 43.12 -15.44
CA SER A 16 -22.09 41.84 -14.76
C SER A 16 -21.77 40.56 -15.54
N LEU A 17 -21.49 40.63 -16.85
CA LEU A 17 -21.26 39.42 -17.68
C LEU A 17 -19.79 38.99 -17.76
N ALA A 18 -18.84 39.92 -17.68
CA ALA A 18 -17.42 39.60 -17.89
C ALA A 18 -16.73 38.92 -16.69
N GLN A 19 -17.34 38.94 -15.50
CA GLN A 19 -16.73 38.37 -14.30
C GLN A 19 -17.01 36.88 -14.12
N ILE A 20 -18.05 36.33 -14.76
CA ILE A 20 -18.46 34.93 -14.58
C ILE A 20 -17.58 33.97 -15.41
N ASP A 21 -17.05 34.41 -16.57
CA ASP A 21 -16.23 33.57 -17.45
C ASP A 21 -14.79 33.33 -16.95
N ILE A 22 -14.24 34.23 -16.11
CA ILE A 22 -12.85 34.11 -15.66
C ILE A 22 -12.73 33.13 -14.48
N SER A 23 -13.74 33.03 -13.61
CA SER A 23 -13.72 32.12 -12.46
C SER A 23 -13.88 30.65 -12.87
N THR A 24 -14.73 30.38 -13.87
CA THR A 24 -15.03 29.01 -14.35
C THR A 24 -13.88 28.38 -15.12
N GLU A 25 -13.16 29.14 -15.93
CA GLU A 25 -11.97 28.66 -16.67
C GLU A 25 -10.79 28.35 -15.74
N ARG A 26 -10.66 29.07 -14.62
CA ARG A 26 -9.62 28.80 -13.62
C ARG A 26 -9.91 27.52 -12.82
N GLU A 27 -11.16 27.32 -12.39
CA GLU A 27 -11.58 26.08 -11.73
C GLU A 27 -11.49 24.86 -12.66
N LYS A 28 -11.78 25.04 -13.96
CA LYS A 28 -11.66 23.97 -14.95
C LYS A 28 -10.21 23.57 -15.20
N ARG A 29 -9.27 24.52 -15.25
CA ARG A 29 -7.82 24.25 -15.34
C ARG A 29 -7.26 23.60 -14.07
N GLU A 30 -7.78 23.95 -12.89
CA GLU A 30 -7.40 23.31 -11.63
C GLU A 30 -7.95 21.88 -11.53
N ARG A 31 -9.18 21.62 -11.99
CA ARG A 31 -9.73 20.26 -12.09
C ARG A 31 -9.04 19.41 -13.16
N GLU A 32 -8.69 19.99 -14.31
CA GLU A 32 -7.94 19.26 -15.34
C GLU A 32 -6.50 18.97 -14.90
N LYS A 33 -5.84 19.84 -14.13
CA LYS A 33 -4.53 19.54 -13.52
C LYS A 33 -4.62 18.50 -12.41
N ALA A 34 -5.70 18.49 -11.62
CA ALA A 34 -5.97 17.44 -10.64
C ALA A 34 -6.37 16.09 -11.28
N ALA A 35 -6.73 16.09 -12.57
CA ALA A 35 -7.05 14.89 -13.34
C ALA A 35 -5.89 14.43 -14.26
N LYS A 36 -4.74 15.12 -14.23
CA LYS A 36 -3.56 14.85 -15.08
C LYS A 36 -2.26 14.73 -14.28
N ASP A 37 -2.36 14.11 -13.12
CA ASP A 37 -1.29 13.44 -12.39
C ASP A 37 -2.07 12.43 -11.55
N ASP A 38 -2.10 11.14 -11.88
CA ASP A 38 -0.94 10.28 -11.76
C ASP A 38 -0.84 9.37 -12.98
N GLY A 39 0.08 9.72 -13.88
CA GLY A 39 0.59 8.75 -14.84
C GLY A 39 1.41 7.69 -14.09
N VAL A 40 0.75 6.77 -13.38
CA VAL A 40 1.38 5.52 -12.95
C VAL A 40 1.37 4.63 -14.19
N PRO A 41 2.55 4.30 -14.76
CA PRO A 41 2.61 3.37 -15.88
C PRO A 41 1.94 2.06 -15.46
N ASP A 42 1.08 1.49 -16.29
CA ASP A 42 0.42 0.17 -16.08
C ASP A 42 1.44 -0.98 -15.84
N ASP A 43 2.71 -0.70 -16.12
CA ASP A 43 3.85 -1.60 -15.91
C ASP A 43 4.40 -1.59 -14.46
N PHE A 44 4.02 -0.62 -13.61
CA PHE A 44 4.43 -0.58 -12.20
C PHE A 44 3.61 -1.54 -11.30
N LEU A 45 2.50 -2.09 -11.80
CA LEU A 45 1.68 -3.08 -11.09
C LEU A 45 2.11 -4.52 -11.33
N LYS A 46 3.10 -4.77 -12.19
CA LYS A 46 3.59 -6.12 -12.51
C LYS A 46 4.97 -6.46 -11.92
N GLY A 47 5.71 -5.51 -11.34
CA GLY A 47 7.12 -5.74 -11.00
C GLY A 47 7.67 -5.14 -9.69
N THR A 48 6.91 -4.38 -8.91
CA THR A 48 7.48 -3.70 -7.71
C THR A 48 6.50 -3.71 -6.54
N GLY A 49 6.49 -4.82 -5.81
CA GLY A 49 5.67 -4.96 -4.60
C GLY A 49 5.95 -3.83 -3.60
N ILE A 50 4.92 -3.40 -2.86
CA ILE A 50 5.09 -2.49 -1.73
C ILE A 50 6.09 -3.12 -0.76
N ARG A 51 7.23 -2.47 -0.54
CA ARG A 51 8.26 -2.98 0.38
C ARG A 51 7.78 -2.78 1.81
N LEU A 52 7.66 -3.87 2.56
CA LEU A 52 7.25 -3.86 3.97
C LEU A 52 8.46 -3.68 4.89
N SER A 53 9.58 -4.27 4.52
CA SER A 53 10.85 -4.18 5.25
C SER A 53 12.02 -4.40 4.29
N PRO A 54 13.29 -4.27 4.73
CA PRO A 54 14.42 -4.66 3.92
C PRO A 54 14.35 -6.10 3.40
N ARG A 55 13.60 -6.99 4.07
CA ARG A 55 13.51 -8.42 3.78
C ARG A 55 12.24 -8.85 3.06
N TYR A 56 11.19 -8.05 3.08
CA TYR A 56 9.88 -8.48 2.59
C TYR A 56 9.22 -7.46 1.68
N PHE A 57 8.63 -7.99 0.62
CA PHE A 57 7.66 -7.30 -0.22
C PHE A 57 6.25 -7.78 0.11
N LYS A 58 5.26 -6.92 -0.03
CA LYS A 58 3.83 -7.21 0.19
C LYS A 58 3.35 -8.32 -0.75
N GLY A 59 2.56 -9.25 -0.22
CA GLY A 59 1.89 -10.28 -1.03
C GLY A 59 0.95 -11.18 -0.24
N GLU A 60 0.63 -12.34 -0.79
CA GLU A 60 -0.41 -13.26 -0.32
C GLU A 60 0.10 -14.43 0.56
N VAL A 61 1.37 -14.44 0.96
CA VAL A 61 1.98 -15.51 1.76
C VAL A 61 2.29 -15.03 3.18
N LEU A 62 1.61 -15.60 4.17
CA LEU A 62 1.86 -15.33 5.58
C LEU A 62 3.16 -16.00 6.03
N VAL A 63 4.10 -15.19 6.48
CA VAL A 63 5.38 -15.58 7.06
C VAL A 63 5.44 -15.07 8.49
N TYR A 64 5.94 -15.88 9.41
CA TYR A 64 6.33 -15.43 10.73
C TYR A 64 7.82 -15.07 10.73
N ASP A 65 8.14 -13.81 11.00
CA ASP A 65 9.52 -13.35 11.17
C ASP A 65 10.00 -13.67 12.58
N CYS A 66 10.96 -14.59 12.72
CA CYS A 66 11.43 -15.01 14.03
C CYS A 66 12.43 -14.02 14.65
N ARG A 67 13.05 -13.16 13.84
CA ARG A 67 13.99 -12.12 14.34
C ARG A 67 13.21 -10.97 14.96
N ASP A 68 12.20 -10.49 14.25
CA ASP A 68 11.39 -9.35 14.66
C ASP A 68 10.11 -9.76 15.40
N ARG A 69 9.84 -11.08 15.47
CA ARG A 69 8.73 -11.70 16.22
C ARG A 69 7.34 -11.16 15.86
N HIS A 70 7.04 -11.11 14.56
CA HIS A 70 5.73 -10.70 14.07
C HIS A 70 5.34 -11.45 12.79
N PHE A 71 4.04 -11.44 12.49
CA PHE A 71 3.50 -11.98 11.25
C PHE A 71 3.56 -10.93 10.14
N VAL A 72 3.89 -11.36 8.92
CA VAL A 72 3.99 -10.52 7.73
C VAL A 72 3.35 -11.22 6.54
N CYS A 73 2.48 -10.52 5.82
CA CYS A 73 1.97 -10.94 4.52
C CYS A 73 2.93 -10.53 3.40
N THR A 74 3.65 -11.53 2.90
CA THR A 74 4.77 -11.38 1.97
C THR A 74 4.46 -11.89 0.57
N SER A 75 5.23 -11.43 -0.41
CA SER A 75 5.23 -11.96 -1.77
C SER A 75 5.73 -13.41 -1.79
N MET A 76 5.39 -14.14 -2.86
CA MET A 76 5.91 -15.50 -3.08
C MET A 76 7.44 -15.55 -3.10
N GLU A 77 8.08 -14.54 -3.68
CA GLU A 77 9.54 -14.42 -3.76
C GLU A 77 10.13 -14.32 -2.35
N SER A 78 9.66 -13.36 -1.55
CA SER A 78 10.16 -13.18 -0.18
C SER A 78 9.87 -14.39 0.73
N ALA A 79 8.74 -15.09 0.51
CA ALA A 79 8.45 -16.33 1.20
C ALA A 79 9.37 -17.48 0.80
N THR A 80 9.80 -17.51 -0.47
CA THR A 80 10.78 -18.47 -0.99
C THR A 80 12.15 -18.21 -0.37
N GLU A 81 12.61 -16.96 -0.36
CA GLU A 81 13.86 -16.56 0.30
C GLU A 81 13.87 -16.94 1.78
N CYS A 82 12.76 -16.72 2.48
CA CYS A 82 12.59 -17.15 3.86
C CYS A 82 12.76 -18.67 4.01
N ARG A 83 12.13 -19.46 3.13
CA ARG A 83 12.25 -20.93 3.14
C ARG A 83 13.70 -21.36 2.94
N GLU A 84 14.39 -20.81 1.95
CA GLU A 84 15.79 -21.13 1.67
C GLU A 84 16.72 -20.75 2.82
N GLU A 85 16.50 -19.58 3.45
CA GLU A 85 17.26 -19.19 4.63
C GLU A 85 17.01 -20.12 5.81
N ARG A 86 15.74 -20.48 6.06
CA ARG A 86 15.37 -21.46 7.08
C ARG A 86 16.05 -22.81 6.83
N ASP A 87 16.02 -23.31 5.60
CA ASP A 87 16.62 -24.59 5.24
C ASP A 87 18.15 -24.57 5.41
N ARG A 88 18.81 -23.45 5.08
CA ARG A 88 20.23 -23.24 5.37
C ARG A 88 20.55 -23.28 6.86
N PHE A 89 19.69 -22.74 7.72
CA PHE A 89 19.88 -22.78 9.17
C PHE A 89 19.65 -24.18 9.73
N LEU A 90 18.65 -24.91 9.21
CA LEU A 90 18.40 -26.31 9.55
C LEU A 90 19.57 -27.21 9.13
N ALA A 91 20.12 -27.03 7.92
CA ALA A 91 21.27 -27.77 7.43
C ALA A 91 22.54 -27.52 8.26
N LYS A 92 22.68 -26.32 8.83
CA LYS A 92 23.75 -25.95 9.77
C LYS A 92 23.44 -26.32 11.23
N ASP A 93 22.37 -27.08 11.46
CA ASP A 93 21.94 -27.53 12.77
C ASP A 93 21.81 -26.36 13.78
N ARG A 94 21.29 -25.22 13.33
CA ARG A 94 21.03 -24.06 14.20
C ARG A 94 19.81 -24.34 15.07
N PHE A 95 19.83 -23.86 16.32
CA PHE A 95 18.68 -23.96 17.22
C PHE A 95 17.57 -22.99 16.82
N GLU A 96 17.92 -21.70 16.68
CA GLU A 96 17.00 -20.66 16.26
C GLU A 96 16.96 -20.55 14.73
N LEU A 97 15.76 -20.40 14.19
CA LEU A 97 15.48 -20.28 12.78
C LEU A 97 15.04 -18.85 12.46
N PRO A 98 15.36 -18.31 11.27
CA PRO A 98 15.20 -16.88 10.98
C PRO A 98 13.74 -16.48 10.70
N CYS A 99 12.95 -17.39 10.15
CA CYS A 99 11.57 -17.16 9.77
C CYS A 99 10.86 -18.49 9.51
N ALA A 100 9.54 -18.44 9.33
CA ALA A 100 8.71 -19.59 9.00
C ALA A 100 7.58 -19.22 8.03
N PRO A 101 7.57 -19.75 6.80
CA PRO A 101 6.40 -19.65 5.92
C PRO A 101 5.25 -20.48 6.49
N ILE A 102 4.10 -19.84 6.72
CA ILE A 102 2.96 -20.46 7.42
C ILE A 102 1.90 -20.91 6.42
N LYS A 103 1.40 -19.99 5.59
CA LYS A 103 0.26 -20.26 4.71
C LYS A 103 0.22 -19.30 3.53
N ARG A 104 -0.16 -19.82 2.35
CA ARG A 104 -0.52 -19.00 1.18
C ARG A 104 -2.02 -18.76 1.14
N PHE A 105 -2.39 -17.55 0.76
CA PHE A 105 -3.76 -17.10 0.57
C PHE A 105 -4.04 -16.82 -0.90
N ASN A 106 -5.31 -16.60 -1.24
CA ASN A 106 -5.71 -16.31 -2.62
C ASN A 106 -5.32 -14.87 -3.03
N ASN A 107 -5.31 -13.96 -2.07
CA ASN A 107 -4.99 -12.55 -2.26
C ASN A 107 -4.40 -11.96 -0.97
N HIS A 108 -3.91 -10.72 -1.06
CA HIS A 108 -3.31 -10.05 0.08
C HIS A 108 -4.32 -9.73 1.19
N GLU A 109 -5.55 -9.37 0.83
CA GLU A 109 -6.61 -8.97 1.75
C GLU A 109 -6.93 -10.10 2.74
N THR A 110 -7.12 -11.31 2.23
CA THR A 110 -7.35 -12.51 3.06
C THR A 110 -6.14 -12.88 3.92
N CYS A 111 -4.92 -12.63 3.45
CA CYS A 111 -3.72 -12.76 4.27
C CYS A 111 -3.71 -11.73 5.40
N ALA A 112 -4.01 -10.46 5.10
CA ALA A 112 -3.97 -9.36 6.05
C ALA A 112 -5.00 -9.53 7.16
N GLU A 113 -6.19 -10.05 6.85
CA GLU A 113 -7.19 -10.44 7.85
C GLU A 113 -6.66 -11.51 8.81
N GLU A 114 -5.97 -12.53 8.29
CA GLU A 114 -5.35 -13.55 9.15
C GLU A 114 -4.18 -12.96 9.96
N GLN A 115 -3.33 -12.15 9.34
CA GLN A 115 -2.24 -11.47 10.02
C GLN A 115 -2.78 -10.66 11.21
N TYR A 116 -3.86 -9.89 11.01
CA TYR A 116 -4.49 -9.12 12.07
C TYR A 116 -5.00 -9.99 13.22
N LYS A 117 -5.68 -11.11 12.92
CA LYS A 117 -6.12 -12.06 13.97
C LYS A 117 -4.94 -12.57 14.79
N ARG A 118 -3.85 -12.93 14.12
CA ARG A 118 -2.66 -13.52 14.75
C ARG A 118 -1.81 -12.53 15.55
N VAL A 119 -1.88 -11.23 15.25
CA VAL A 119 -1.19 -10.19 16.05
C VAL A 119 -1.74 -10.13 17.48
N HIS A 120 -3.00 -10.51 17.67
CA HIS A 120 -3.63 -10.56 18.99
C HIS A 120 -3.46 -11.90 19.72
N ASP A 121 -2.96 -12.92 19.03
CA ASP A 121 -2.69 -14.24 19.62
C ASP A 121 -1.28 -14.29 20.23
N ILE A 122 -1.07 -15.18 21.21
CA ILE A 122 0.29 -15.52 21.66
C ILE A 122 0.90 -16.43 20.58
N PRO A 123 1.92 -15.98 19.82
CA PRO A 123 2.47 -16.77 18.73
C PRO A 123 3.15 -18.02 19.27
N ASP A 124 2.89 -19.15 18.59
CA ASP A 124 3.58 -20.39 18.87
C ASP A 124 5.05 -20.25 18.46
N LYS A 125 5.93 -20.10 19.45
CA LYS A 125 7.37 -19.91 19.22
C LYS A 125 8.02 -21.16 18.61
N ARG A 126 7.35 -22.32 18.57
CA ARG A 126 7.91 -23.55 18.01
C ARG A 126 8.34 -23.40 16.57
N TRP A 127 7.69 -22.54 15.77
CA TRP A 127 8.11 -22.30 14.38
C TRP A 127 9.52 -21.72 14.27
N CYS A 128 10.00 -21.02 15.30
CA CYS A 128 11.32 -20.40 15.31
C CYS A 128 12.43 -21.30 15.81
N TYR A 129 12.13 -22.55 16.14
CA TYR A 129 13.12 -23.47 16.67
C TYR A 129 13.23 -24.73 15.81
N ASN A 130 14.44 -25.28 15.77
CA ASN A 130 14.71 -26.58 15.20
C ASN A 130 14.17 -27.66 16.14
N GLU A 131 13.09 -28.33 15.71
CA GLU A 131 12.39 -29.35 16.50
C GLU A 131 13.31 -30.48 16.97
N LYS A 132 14.34 -30.85 16.18
CA LYS A 132 15.32 -31.87 16.57
C LYS A 132 16.12 -31.50 17.82
N LYS A 133 16.20 -30.20 18.13
CA LYS A 133 16.91 -29.65 19.28
C LYS A 133 16.01 -29.25 20.44
N LEU A 134 14.68 -29.29 20.26
CA LEU A 134 13.74 -29.10 21.36
C LEU A 134 13.77 -30.36 22.24
N ARG A 135 14.59 -30.33 23.28
CA ARG A 135 14.57 -31.35 24.34
C ARG A 135 13.51 -30.93 25.36
N PHE A 136 12.37 -31.61 25.33
CA PHE A 136 11.34 -31.53 26.37
C PHE A 136 11.55 -32.65 27.38
#